data_AF-A0A1H9GFW9-F1
#
_entry.id   AF-A0A1H9GFW9-F1
#
_cell.length_a   1.000
_cell.length_b   1.000
_cell.length_c   1.000
_cell.angle_alpha   90.00
_cell.angle_beta   90.00
_cell.angle_gamma   90.00
#
_symmetry.space_group_name_H-M   'P 1'
#
loop_
_entity.id
_entity.type
_entity.pdbx_description
1 polymer ?
#
loop_
_entity_poly.entity_id
_entity_poly.type
_entity_poly.pdbx_seq_one_letter_code
_entity_poly.pdbx_strand_id
1 'polypeptide(L)'
;MTKIEIAQGGGMFTYYLISPGERPYFASVAYHLWGRECDFDSDGNDDEALAGGWTELTVALRPDCEERVDVDPLDQHEPLVLVIRSERDHLAQATASFLQAYCGGTFADNPPR
;
A
#
# COMPACT_ATOMS: atom_id res chain seq x y z
N MET A 1 -13.87 39.39 -6.64
CA MET A 1 -13.34 38.15 -7.25
C MET A 1 -13.29 37.10 -6.16
N THR A 2 -14.31 36.25 -6.10
CA THR A 2 -14.40 35.17 -5.11
C THR A 2 -13.46 34.06 -5.56
N LYS A 3 -12.46 33.75 -4.73
CA LYS A 3 -11.55 32.63 -4.94
C LYS A 3 -12.39 31.36 -4.75
N ILE A 4 -12.64 30.63 -5.83
CA ILE A 4 -13.25 29.31 -5.76
C ILE A 4 -12.16 28.38 -5.24
N GLU A 5 -12.22 28.04 -3.95
CA GLU A 5 -11.53 26.87 -3.44
C GLU A 5 -12.26 25.65 -3.99
N ILE A 6 -11.66 25.01 -4.99
CA ILE A 6 -12.10 23.69 -5.42
C ILE A 6 -11.63 22.75 -4.32
N ALA A 7 -12.56 22.32 -3.46
CA ALA A 7 -12.36 21.14 -2.65
C ALA A 7 -12.07 19.98 -3.60
N GLN A 8 -10.84 19.49 -3.61
CA GLN A 8 -10.50 18.22 -4.21
C GLN A 8 -11.33 17.18 -3.44
N GLY A 9 -12.31 16.54 -4.08
CA GLY A 9 -12.96 15.35 -3.50
C GLY A 9 -11.87 14.33 -3.18
N GLY A 10 -11.95 13.69 -2.01
CA GLY A 10 -10.89 12.83 -1.44
C GLY A 10 -10.30 11.88 -2.49
N GLY A 11 -9.13 12.23 -3.01
CA GLY A 11 -8.46 11.49 -4.05
C GLY A 11 -7.70 10.32 -3.44
N MET A 12 -7.86 9.13 -4.01
CA MET A 12 -7.04 7.97 -3.66
C MET A 12 -5.63 8.18 -4.24
N PHE A 13 -4.64 8.38 -3.38
CA PHE A 13 -3.24 8.44 -3.78
C PHE A 13 -2.78 7.03 -4.15
N THR A 14 -2.09 6.91 -5.28
CA THR A 14 -1.71 5.63 -5.86
C THR A 14 -0.23 5.64 -6.24
N TYR A 15 0.50 4.62 -5.80
CA TYR A 15 1.88 4.34 -6.18
C TYR A 15 2.00 2.91 -6.70
N TYR A 16 3.07 2.64 -7.43
CA TYR A 16 3.31 1.33 -8.05
C TYR A 16 4.68 0.81 -7.66
N LEU A 17 4.76 -0.49 -7.37
CA LEU A 17 6.01 -1.21 -7.20
C LEU A 17 6.13 -2.32 -8.23
N ILE A 18 7.06 -2.15 -9.17
CA ILE A 18 7.24 -3.02 -10.33
C ILE A 18 8.31 -4.07 -10.02
N SER A 19 8.00 -5.33 -10.31
CA SER A 19 8.85 -6.50 -10.12
C SER A 19 9.41 -6.63 -8.69
N PRO A 20 8.58 -6.53 -7.63
CA PRO A 20 9.06 -6.75 -6.27
C PRO A 20 9.55 -8.19 -6.08
N GLY A 21 10.53 -8.37 -5.20
CA GLY A 21 10.96 -9.68 -4.73
C GLY A 21 10.01 -10.28 -3.68
N GLU A 22 10.59 -10.95 -2.70
CA GLU A 22 9.86 -11.48 -1.54
C GLU A 22 9.30 -10.33 -0.70
N ARG A 23 8.00 -10.40 -0.36
CA ARG A 23 7.35 -9.38 0.47
C ARG A 23 7.66 -9.60 1.95
N PRO A 24 7.61 -8.55 2.79
CA PRO A 24 7.73 -8.74 4.23
C PRO A 24 6.53 -9.51 4.78
N TYR A 25 6.64 -10.01 6.02
CA TYR A 25 5.48 -10.44 6.80
C TYR A 25 4.42 -9.32 6.83
N PHE A 26 3.15 -9.61 6.55
CA PHE A 26 2.11 -8.60 6.31
C PHE A 26 2.05 -7.50 7.37
N ALA A 27 2.10 -7.88 8.65
CA ALA A 27 2.01 -6.94 9.77
C ALA A 27 3.15 -5.91 9.80
N SER A 28 4.27 -6.18 9.11
CA SER A 28 5.40 -5.25 9.02
C SER A 28 5.01 -3.94 8.33
N VAL A 29 4.04 -3.95 7.41
CA VAL A 29 3.51 -2.73 6.80
C VAL A 29 2.83 -1.86 7.85
N ALA A 30 1.90 -2.43 8.63
CA ALA A 30 1.24 -1.71 9.71
C ALA A 30 2.23 -1.21 10.77
N TYR A 31 3.20 -2.04 11.15
CA TYR A 31 4.24 -1.65 12.11
C TYR A 31 5.15 -0.53 11.61
N HIS A 32 5.40 -0.47 10.30
CA HIS A 32 6.14 0.62 9.70
C HIS A 32 5.36 1.94 9.74
N LEU A 33 4.05 1.89 9.46
CA LEU A 33 3.19 3.07 9.40
C LEU A 33 2.85 3.64 10.78
N TRP A 34 2.48 2.76 11.73
CA TRP A 34 1.86 3.17 13.00
C TRP A 34 2.63 2.69 14.25
N GLY A 35 3.71 1.94 14.06
CA GLY A 35 4.53 1.39 15.14
C GLY A 35 4.15 -0.04 15.55
N ARG A 36 5.05 -0.72 16.27
CA ARG A 36 4.96 -2.16 16.58
C ARG A 36 3.76 -2.57 17.44
N GLU A 37 3.27 -1.65 18.26
CA GLU A 37 2.18 -1.91 19.22
C GLU A 37 0.82 -1.45 18.65
N CYS A 38 0.72 -1.16 17.35
CA CYS A 38 -0.53 -0.70 16.75
C CYS A 38 -1.60 -1.80 16.76
N ASP A 39 -2.84 -1.41 17.03
CA ASP A 39 -4.03 -2.25 16.81
C ASP A 39 -4.56 -1.95 15.41
N PHE A 40 -4.59 -2.96 14.55
CA PHE A 40 -4.98 -2.82 13.15
C PHE A 40 -5.76 -4.04 12.68
N ASP A 41 -6.68 -3.83 11.75
CA ASP A 41 -7.31 -4.91 10.99
C ASP A 41 -6.49 -5.16 9.72
N SER A 42 -6.39 -6.42 9.32
CA SER A 42 -5.73 -6.84 8.09
C SER A 42 -6.64 -7.78 7.31
N ASP A 43 -6.59 -7.68 5.99
CA ASP A 43 -7.18 -8.66 5.07
C ASP A 43 -6.20 -8.87 3.91
N GLY A 44 -6.32 -9.98 3.18
CA GLY A 44 -5.47 -10.30 2.05
C GLY A 44 -5.18 -11.78 1.93
N ASN A 45 -4.38 -12.14 0.93
CA ASN A 45 -4.05 -13.55 0.67
C ASN A 45 -2.82 -14.05 1.46
N ASP A 46 -2.43 -13.38 2.56
CA ASP A 46 -1.29 -13.81 3.37
C ASP A 46 -1.61 -15.01 4.28
N ASP A 47 -2.87 -15.19 4.69
CA ASP A 47 -3.32 -16.37 5.47
C ASP A 47 -3.21 -17.68 4.68
N GLU A 48 -3.10 -17.60 3.35
CA GLU A 48 -2.99 -18.73 2.42
C GLU A 48 -1.56 -18.90 1.87
N ALA A 49 -0.66 -17.96 2.14
CA ALA A 49 0.66 -17.90 1.53
C ALA A 49 1.79 -18.24 2.51
N LEU A 50 2.87 -18.83 1.98
CA LEU A 50 4.14 -18.85 2.70
C LEU A 50 4.60 -17.41 2.95
N ALA A 51 5.36 -17.17 4.02
CA ALA A 51 5.91 -15.85 4.32
C ALA A 51 6.51 -15.20 3.06
N GLY A 52 6.08 -13.97 2.78
CA GLY A 52 6.47 -13.24 1.58
C GLY A 52 5.80 -13.71 0.29
N GLY A 53 4.68 -14.41 0.40
CA GLY A 53 3.87 -14.95 -0.69
C GLY A 53 2.60 -14.15 -1.01
N TRP A 54 2.16 -13.23 -0.15
CA TRP A 54 1.00 -12.37 -0.43
C TRP A 54 1.22 -11.47 -1.65
N THR A 55 0.16 -11.22 -2.40
CA THR A 55 0.12 -10.23 -3.50
C THR A 55 -0.98 -9.20 -3.29
N GLU A 56 -1.90 -9.49 -2.36
CA GLU A 56 -2.99 -8.64 -1.93
C GLU A 56 -2.90 -8.45 -0.41
N LEU A 57 -2.96 -7.20 0.05
CA LEU A 57 -2.90 -6.84 1.46
C LEU A 57 -3.67 -5.55 1.71
N THR A 58 -4.61 -5.61 2.64
CA THR A 58 -5.22 -4.46 3.29
C THR A 58 -4.65 -4.34 4.71
N VAL A 59 -4.25 -3.14 5.13
CA VAL A 59 -4.07 -2.81 6.56
C VAL A 59 -4.83 -1.54 6.91
N ALA A 60 -5.55 -1.54 8.03
CA ALA A 60 -6.32 -0.39 8.49
C ALA A 60 -6.18 -0.19 10.01
N LEU A 61 -5.81 1.03 10.43
CA LEU A 61 -5.62 1.37 11.84
C LEU A 61 -6.96 1.45 12.58
N ARG A 62 -7.08 0.72 13.68
CA ARG A 62 -8.27 0.71 14.54
C ARG A 62 -8.31 1.93 15.47
N PRO A 63 -9.50 2.29 16.00
CA PRO A 63 -10.79 1.61 15.83
C PRO A 63 -11.60 2.04 14.61
N ASP A 64 -11.32 3.21 14.05
CA ASP A 64 -12.20 3.85 13.05
C ASP A 64 -11.86 3.44 11.61
N CYS A 65 -10.68 2.85 11.38
CA CYS A 65 -10.21 2.36 10.07
C CYS A 65 -10.14 3.44 8.97
N GLU A 66 -10.07 4.73 9.34
CA GLU A 66 -9.89 5.86 8.41
C GLU A 66 -8.45 5.95 7.87
N GLU A 67 -7.47 5.40 8.58
CA GLU A 67 -6.10 5.26 8.09
C GLU A 67 -5.92 3.85 7.53
N ARG A 68 -6.05 3.76 6.20
CA ARG A 68 -6.04 2.49 5.47
C ARG A 68 -5.04 2.54 4.33
N VAL A 69 -4.37 1.42 4.10
CA VAL A 69 -3.59 1.16 2.89
C VAL A 69 -4.04 -0.15 2.27
N ASP A 70 -4.26 -0.11 0.96
CA ASP A 70 -4.55 -1.27 0.13
C ASP A 70 -3.37 -1.52 -0.81
N VAL A 71 -2.94 -2.77 -0.91
CA VAL A 71 -1.94 -3.26 -1.84
C VAL A 71 -2.56 -4.37 -2.66
N ASP A 72 -2.64 -4.19 -3.96
CA ASP A 72 -3.27 -5.14 -4.88
C ASP A 72 -2.33 -5.42 -6.06
N PRO A 73 -2.40 -6.59 -6.71
CA PRO A 73 -1.74 -6.76 -7.99
C PRO A 73 -2.44 -5.92 -9.07
N LEU A 74 -1.66 -5.24 -9.92
CA LEU A 74 -2.18 -4.70 -11.18
C LEU A 74 -2.38 -5.89 -12.12
N ASP A 75 -3.59 -6.45 -12.13
CA ASP A 75 -3.99 -7.64 -12.90
C ASP A 75 -3.01 -8.83 -12.80
N GLN A 76 -2.97 -9.69 -13.83
CA GLN A 76 -2.04 -10.83 -13.95
C GLN A 76 -0.76 -10.45 -14.72
N HIS A 77 -0.29 -9.21 -14.58
CA HIS A 77 0.91 -8.74 -15.28
C HIS A 77 2.16 -9.54 -14.89
N GLU A 78 3.01 -9.85 -15.88
CA GLU A 78 4.40 -10.30 -15.67
C GLU A 78 5.36 -9.23 -16.23
N PRO A 79 6.24 -8.63 -15.41
CA PRO A 79 6.46 -8.92 -13.99
C PRO A 79 5.31 -8.44 -13.10
N LEU A 80 5.21 -9.01 -11.88
CA LEU A 80 4.25 -8.57 -10.87
C LEU A 80 4.37 -7.06 -10.65
N VAL A 81 3.24 -6.36 -10.64
CA VAL A 81 3.15 -4.95 -10.26
C VAL A 81 2.19 -4.85 -9.09
N LEU A 82 2.65 -4.27 -7.97
CA LEU A 82 1.78 -3.95 -6.85
C LEU A 82 1.29 -2.51 -6.98
N VAL A 83 -0.02 -2.31 -6.86
CA VAL A 83 -0.70 -1.02 -6.78
C VAL A 83 -0.95 -0.73 -5.31
N ILE A 84 -0.43 0.40 -4.83
CA ILE A 84 -0.44 0.77 -3.42
C ILE A 84 -1.28 2.03 -3.27
N ARG A 85 -2.37 1.95 -2.51
CA ARG A 85 -3.43 2.96 -2.48
C ARG A 85 -3.77 3.39 -1.06
N SER A 86 -4.02 4.68 -0.87
CA SER A 86 -4.59 5.24 0.36
C SER A 86 -5.27 6.57 0.08
N GLU A 87 -6.28 6.93 0.87
CA GLU A 87 -6.85 8.29 0.87
C GLU A 87 -5.86 9.34 1.41
N ARG A 88 -4.78 8.88 2.06
CA ARG A 88 -3.72 9.74 2.61
C ARG A 88 -2.40 9.49 1.88
N ASP A 89 -1.90 10.51 1.18
CA ASP A 89 -0.67 10.44 0.38
C ASP A 89 0.51 9.85 1.16
N HIS A 90 0.74 10.36 2.38
CA HIS A 90 1.85 9.91 3.21
C HIS A 90 1.78 8.41 3.56
N LEU A 91 0.59 7.82 3.68
CA LEU A 91 0.45 6.39 3.96
C LEU A 91 0.77 5.55 2.73
N ALA A 92 0.24 5.94 1.55
CA ALA A 92 0.53 5.24 0.30
C ALA A 92 2.02 5.35 -0.05
N GLN A 93 2.61 6.55 0.07
CA GLN A 93 4.01 6.80 -0.23
C GLN A 93 4.94 6.09 0.75
N ALA A 94 4.65 6.13 2.06
CA ALA A 94 5.45 5.43 3.07
C ALA A 94 5.41 3.92 2.85
N THR A 95 4.24 3.36 2.54
CA THR A 95 4.10 1.94 2.22
C THR A 95 4.91 1.55 0.99
N ALA A 96 4.79 2.31 -0.10
CA ALA A 96 5.55 2.05 -1.32
C ALA A 96 7.06 2.17 -1.13
N SER A 97 7.52 3.15 -0.36
CA SER A 97 8.94 3.32 -0.03
C SER A 97 9.46 2.18 0.84
N PHE A 98 8.67 1.76 1.84
CA PHE A 98 9.00 0.63 2.71
C PHE A 98 9.10 -0.68 1.92
N LEU A 99 8.09 -0.98 1.10
CA LEU A 99 8.08 -2.17 0.27
C LEU A 99 9.21 -2.15 -0.76
N GLN A 100 9.54 -1.01 -1.37
CA GLN A 100 10.71 -0.91 -2.25
C GLN A 100 12.01 -1.22 -1.50
N ALA A 101 12.19 -0.65 -0.30
CA ALA A 101 13.39 -0.87 0.49
C ALA A 101 13.55 -2.34 0.93
N TYR A 102 12.44 -3.03 1.19
CA TYR A 102 12.44 -4.43 1.62
C TYR A 102 12.53 -5.41 0.43
N CYS A 103 11.66 -5.23 -0.56
CA CYS A 103 11.45 -6.17 -1.66
C CYS A 103 12.37 -5.88 -2.87
N GLY A 104 13.00 -4.71 -2.93
CA GLY A 104 13.61 -4.19 -4.15
C GLY A 104 12.57 -3.73 -5.17
N GLY A 105 12.90 -3.81 -6.47
CA GLY A 105 12.02 -3.40 -7.56
C GLY A 105 12.07 -1.90 -7.88
N THR A 106 11.18 -1.48 -8.78
CA THR A 106 11.13 -0.09 -9.27
C THR A 106 9.88 0.61 -8.77
N PHE A 107 10.07 1.71 -8.04
CA PHE A 107 9.01 2.62 -7.61
C PHE A 107 8.54 3.51 -8.77
N ALA A 108 7.23 3.70 -8.90
CA ALA A 108 6.63 4.66 -9.83
C ALA A 108 5.42 5.37 -9.20
N ASP A 109 5.23 6.62 -9.58
CA ASP A 109 4.10 7.49 -9.24
C ASP A 109 2.97 7.48 -10.30
N ASN A 110 3.21 6.77 -11.40
CA ASN A 110 2.29 6.61 -12.51
C ASN A 110 2.21 5.12 -12.90
N PRO A 111 1.09 4.65 -13.46
CA PRO A 111 0.97 3.26 -13.89
C PRO A 111 2.05 2.93 -14.92
N PRO A 112 2.70 1.76 -14.81
CA PRO A 112 3.61 1.28 -15.86
C PRO A 112 2.85 1.14 -17.19
N ARG A 113 3.55 1.41 -18.29
CA ARG A 113 3.02 1.30 -19.65
C ARG A 113 3.08 -0.13 -20.18
#